data_AF-A0A931XYZ3-F1
#
_entry.id   AF-A0A931XYZ3-F1
#
_cell.length_a   1.000
_cell.length_b   1.000
_cell.length_c   1.000
_cell.angle_alpha   90.00
_cell.angle_beta   90.00
_cell.angle_gamma   90.00
#
_symmetry.space_group_name_H-M   'P 1'
#
loop_
_entity.id
_entity.type
_entity.pdbx_description
1 polymer ?
#
loop_
_entity_poly.entity_id
_entity_poly.type
_entity_poly.pdbx_seq_one_letter_code
_entity_poly.pdbx_strand_id
1 'polypeptide(L)' 'MLRIYRVALDVVRRLQPYVHAIRRKQPSLADQLDRAGDTTVLGIAEGSRSLGKIRGQHYSRGAASMDEAIGCIDLAL' A
#
# COMPACT_ATOMS: atom_id res chain seq x y z
N MET A 1 -11.88 9.43 -10.31
CA MET A 1 -10.91 8.53 -9.64
C MET A 1 -11.17 7.12 -10.13
N LEU A 2 -10.15 6.32 -10.44
CA LEU A 2 -10.34 4.93 -10.90
C LEU A 2 -10.93 4.04 -9.78
N ARG A 3 -11.64 2.96 -10.16
CA ARG A 3 -12.19 1.96 -9.22
C ARG A 3 -11.14 1.40 -8.26
N ILE A 4 -9.91 1.20 -8.73
CA ILE A 4 -8.79 0.65 -7.96
C ILE A 4 -8.44 1.49 -6.73
N TYR A 5 -8.74 2.80 -6.73
CA TYR A 5 -8.54 3.65 -5.54
C TYR A 5 -9.42 3.23 -4.36
N ARG A 6 -10.70 2.94 -4.61
CA ARG A 6 -11.62 2.48 -3.56
C ARG A 6 -11.25 1.08 -3.08
N VAL A 7 -10.86 0.20 -4.01
CA VAL A 7 -10.37 -1.15 -3.68
C VAL A 7 -9.12 -1.07 -2.79
N ALA A 8 -8.15 -0.22 -3.12
CA ALA A 8 -6.93 -0.05 -2.32
C ALA A 8 -7.25 0.48 -0.91
N LEU A 9 -8.14 1.46 -0.77
CA LEU A 9 -8.59 1.92 0.55
C LEU A 9 -9.22 0.80 1.39
N ASP A 10 -10.03 -0.05 0.77
CA ASP A 10 -10.67 -1.17 1.48
C ASP A 10 -9.65 -2.24 1.89
N VAL A 11 -8.62 -2.49 1.05
CA VAL A 11 -7.49 -3.35 1.41
C VAL A 11 -6.74 -2.76 2.61
N VAL A 12 -6.32 -1.49 2.56
CA VAL A 12 -5.57 -0.85 3.66
C VAL A 12 -6.36 -0.88 4.97
N ARG A 13 -7.68 -0.65 4.93
CA ARG A 13 -8.55 -0.79 6.12
C ARG A 13 -8.56 -2.22 6.67
N ARG A 14 -8.60 -3.23 5.80
CA ARG A 14 -8.56 -4.65 6.19
C ARG A 14 -7.20 -5.08 6.72
N LEU A 15 -6.12 -4.36 6.36
CA LEU A 15 -4.78 -4.61 6.88
C LEU A 15 -4.60 -4.10 8.33
N GLN A 16 -5.41 -3.14 8.78
CA GLN A 16 -5.23 -2.51 10.09
C GLN A 16 -5.14 -3.51 11.26
N PRO A 17 -6.01 -4.53 11.40
CA PRO A 17 -5.87 -5.52 12.47
C PRO A 17 -4.52 -6.26 12.45
N TYR A 18 -3.97 -6.53 11.26
CA TYR A 18 -2.67 -7.18 11.09
C TYR A 18 -1.53 -6.23 11.45
N VAL A 19 -1.59 -4.96 11.04
CA VAL A 19 -0.63 -3.93 11.46
C VAL A 19 -0.57 -3.88 12.99
N HIS A 20 -1.71 -3.85 13.68
CA HIS A 20 -1.76 -3.84 15.13
C HIS A 20 -1.21 -5.13 15.76
N ALA A 21 -1.44 -6.28 15.13
CA ALA A 21 -0.90 -7.56 15.58
C ALA A 21 0.63 -7.64 15.44
N ILE A 22 1.14 -7.24 14.27
CA ILE A 22 2.57 -7.23 13.94
C ILE A 22 3.28 -6.22 14.83
N ARG A 23 2.71 -5.04 15.06
CA ARG A 23 3.30 -3.96 15.87
C ARG A 23 3.66 -4.39 17.29
N ARG A 24 2.93 -5.35 17.87
CA ARG A 24 3.23 -5.90 19.21
C ARG A 24 4.50 -6.74 19.25
N LYS A 25 4.93 -7.31 18.11
CA LYS A 25 6.10 -8.20 18.00
C LYS A 25 7.26 -7.54 17.27
N GLN A 26 6.96 -6.83 16.18
CA GLN A 26 7.92 -6.24 15.24
C GLN A 26 7.43 -4.84 14.82
N PRO A 27 7.68 -3.78 15.63
CA PRO A 27 7.20 -2.43 15.35
C PRO A 27 7.64 -1.87 13.99
N SER A 28 8.90 -2.09 13.61
CA SER A 28 9.46 -1.60 12.34
C SER A 28 8.79 -2.22 11.12
N LEU A 29 8.47 -3.52 11.19
CA LEU A 29 7.75 -4.24 10.13
C LEU A 29 6.31 -3.74 9.99
N ALA A 30 5.65 -3.45 11.12
CA ALA A 30 4.32 -2.84 11.11
C ALA A 30 4.33 -1.42 10.52
N ASP A 31 5.35 -0.61 10.83
CA ASP A 31 5.52 0.71 10.22
C ASP A 31 5.76 0.63 8.71
N GLN A 32 6.49 -0.39 8.26
CA GLN A 32 6.71 -0.64 6.83
C GLN A 32 5.41 -1.06 6.13
N LEU A 33 4.64 -1.96 6.74
CA LEU A 33 3.33 -2.37 6.22
C LEU A 33 2.35 -1.19 6.10
N ASP A 34 2.31 -0.31 7.10
CA ASP A 34 1.42 0.85 7.11
C ASP A 34 1.82 1.85 6.00
N ARG A 35 3.12 2.18 5.90
CA ARG A 35 3.63 3.06 4.82
C ARG A 35 3.42 2.48 3.43
N ALA A 36 3.51 1.16 3.28
CA ALA A 36 3.29 0.48 2.02
C ALA A 36 1.82 0.62 1.56
N GLY A 37 0.88 0.51 2.51
CA GLY A 37 -0.53 0.80 2.28
C GLY A 37 -0.78 2.24 1.83
N ASP A 38 -0.21 3.21 2.55
CA ASP A 38 -0.33 4.64 2.21
C ASP A 38 0.21 4.94 0.81
N THR A 39 1.42 4.46 0.51
CA THR A 39 2.09 4.67 -0.78
C THR A 39 1.29 4.07 -1.94
N THR A 40 0.65 2.92 -1.71
CA THR A 40 -0.26 2.31 -2.70
C THR A 40 -1.41 3.26 -3.04
N VAL A 41 -2.12 3.76 -2.02
CA VAL A 41 -3.28 4.64 -2.20
C VAL A 41 -2.87 5.98 -2.85
N LEU A 42 -1.76 6.55 -2.41
CA LEU A 42 -1.21 7.80 -2.94
C LEU A 42 -0.74 7.63 -4.40
N GLY A 43 -0.04 6.55 -4.73
CA GLY A 43 0.37 6.26 -6.11
C GLY A 43 -0.81 6.14 -7.09
N ILE A 44 -1.92 5.53 -6.65
CA ILE A 44 -3.15 5.47 -7.46
C ILE A 44 -3.78 6.86 -7.64
N ALA A 45 -3.85 7.66 -6.57
CA ALA A 45 -4.43 9.00 -6.62
C ALA A 45 -3.63 9.94 -7.53
N GLU A 46 -2.30 9.92 -7.40
CA GLU A 46 -1.38 10.70 -8.24
C GLU A 46 -1.45 10.25 -9.70
N GLY A 47 -1.36 8.94 -9.98
CA GLY A 47 -1.46 8.40 -11.34
C GLY A 47 -2.80 8.73 -12.01
N SER A 48 -3.88 8.81 -11.23
CA SER A 48 -5.20 9.22 -11.72
C SER A 48 -5.22 10.67 -12.22
N ARG A 49 -4.34 11.53 -11.68
CA ARG A 49 -4.21 12.96 -12.05
C ARG A 49 -3.07 13.24 -13.03
N SER A 50 -2.11 12.33 -13.15
CA SER A 50 -0.96 12.47 -14.05
C SER A 50 -1.27 12.08 -15.50
N LEU A 51 -0.40 12.51 -16.42
CA LEU A 51 -0.46 12.22 -17.86
C LEU A 51 0.82 11.52 -18.36
N GLY A 52 0.72 10.86 -19.51
CA GLY A 52 1.86 10.26 -20.21
C GLY A 52 2.67 9.27 -19.35
N LYS A 53 4.00 9.31 -19.49
CA LYS A 53 4.93 8.42 -18.77
C LYS A 53 4.82 8.56 -17.24
N ILE A 54 4.55 9.76 -16.74
CA ILE A 54 4.44 10.05 -15.30
C ILE A 54 3.27 9.27 -14.68
N ARG A 55 2.13 9.19 -15.37
CA ARG A 55 0.99 8.35 -14.94
C ARG A 55 1.41 6.90 -14.70
N GLY A 56 2.14 6.32 -15.65
CA GLY A 56 2.63 4.95 -15.54
C GLY A 56 3.53 4.75 -14.32
N GLN A 57 4.45 5.69 -14.08
CA GLN A 57 5.36 5.64 -12.94
C GLN A 57 4.64 5.66 -11.58
N HIS A 58 3.62 6.51 -11.40
CA HIS A 58 2.86 6.52 -10.15
C HIS A 58 2.09 5.21 -9.90
N TYR A 59 1.51 4.64 -10.96
CA TYR A 59 0.83 3.34 -10.84
C TYR A 59 1.81 2.21 -10.55
N SER A 60 2.97 2.18 -11.21
CA SER A 60 4.03 1.20 -10.93
C SER A 60 4.55 1.33 -9.50
N ARG A 61 4.74 2.55 -8.99
CA ARG A 61 5.12 2.79 -7.60
C ARG A 61 4.05 2.27 -6.62
N GLY A 62 2.78 2.56 -6.90
CA GLY A 62 1.67 2.07 -6.07
C GLY A 62 1.59 0.53 -6.07
N ALA A 63 1.77 -0.11 -7.23
CA ALA A 63 1.79 -1.57 -7.34
C ALA A 63 2.96 -2.19 -6.58
N ALA A 64 4.18 -1.67 -6.78
CA ALA A 64 5.37 -2.16 -6.08
C ALA A 64 5.23 -2.06 -4.56
N SER A 65 4.60 -1.01 -4.05
CA SER A 65 4.38 -0.87 -2.61
C SER A 65 3.32 -1.84 -2.07
N MET A 66 2.35 -2.27 -2.89
CA MET A 66 1.46 -3.36 -2.48
C MET A 66 2.21 -4.71 -2.42
N ASP A 67 3.17 -4.94 -3.31
CA ASP A 67 4.05 -6.13 -3.22
C ASP A 67 4.91 -6.09 -1.94
N GLU A 68 5.39 -4.91 -1.53
CA GLU A 68 6.07 -4.73 -0.24
C GLU A 68 5.15 -5.04 0.96
N ALA A 69 3.87 -4.65 0.90
CA ALA A 69 2.88 -4.97 1.93
C ALA A 69 2.67 -6.49 2.05
N ILE A 70 2.63 -7.21 0.93
CA ILE A 70 2.58 -8.68 0.92
C ILE A 70 3.83 -9.27 1.58
N GLY A 71 5.02 -8.79 1.19
CA GLY A 71 6.28 -9.24 1.82
C GLY A 71 6.33 -8.96 3.33
N CYS A 72 5.76 -7.86 3.80
CA CYS A 72 5.66 -7.59 5.24
C CYS A 72 4.76 -8.59 5.97
N ILE A 73 3.68 -9.06 5.32
CA ILE A 73 2.80 -10.08 5.88
C ILE A 73 3.52 -11.44 5.89
N ASP A 74 4.19 -11.80 4.79
CA ASP A 74 4.93 -13.06 4.69
C ASP A 74 6.05 -13.17 5.73
N LEU A 75 6.73 -12.07 6.04
CA LEU A 75 7.74 -12.02 7.11
C LEU A 75 7.16 -12.12 8.53
N ALA A 76 5.87 -11.82 8.70
CA ALA A 76 5.21 -11.80 9.99
C ALA A 76 4.51 -13.12 10.37
N LEU A 77 4.25 -13.98 9.38
CA LEU A 77 3.70 -15.33 9.54
C LEU A 77 4.76 -16.33 9.99
#